data_AF-G3XY79-F1
#
_entry.id   AF-G3XY79-F1
#
_cell.length_a   1.000
_cell.length_b   1.000
_cell.length_c   1.000
_cell.angle_alpha   90.00
_cell.angle_beta   90.00
_cell.angle_gamma   90.00
#
_symmetry.space_group_name_H-M   'P 1'
#
loop_
_entity.id
_entity.type
_entity.pdbx_description
1 polymer ?
#
loop_
_entity_poly.entity_id
_entity_poly.type
_entity_poly.pdbx_seq_one_letter_code
_entity_poly.pdbx_strand_id
1 'polypeptide(L)'
;MEYYVSNTQMQSPRLSGVSWTETRLHDHLPPTPVLSFIRLTFRPDVNIVNETKIGHSLWQQSLALISTIPGFQRVYWASISDDPNGVVVLIQWQSGDAWKEFQFSFGFGLMLPLLQQKPLLNCCVQLNLPADFAAGPGHILELIELSVLRASNKYDPAERCQWVNEEWQGLIEVLKSGVLGITFPKLLCGVQGWLEDDIPSEYRTFFGLLLWKVPCGRASWIQTPALNKKILILTSHSAGISTILTDRLFEYNPLTMPTNQLVSVERFSGTIFATQISPPQYSRDKGFDYIARWDLWGKRSVDEAASGRRICPLPRAFWCPMGAMSKHGFPTVGDVLPRSAVVPMIDVLWLYVDESYSGFSATLGNLCRAIHNKLGSPRLRWGREASKITPEPRTSMFAILIGKLVNTEVLLLAAHVCV
;
A
#
# COMPACT_ATOMS: atom_id res chain seq x y z
N MET A 1 27.16 -13.06 -22.99
CA MET A 1 26.52 -11.77 -23.31
C MET A 1 25.68 -11.40 -22.10
N GLU A 2 26.30 -10.73 -21.14
CA GLU A 2 25.63 -10.20 -19.97
C GLU A 2 24.94 -8.90 -20.38
N TYR A 3 23.61 -8.93 -20.47
CA TYR A 3 22.84 -7.71 -20.62
C TYR A 3 22.93 -6.94 -19.31
N TYR A 4 23.74 -5.88 -19.30
CA TYR A 4 23.60 -4.79 -18.35
C TYR A 4 22.18 -4.24 -18.48
N VAL A 5 21.27 -4.71 -17.62
CA VAL A 5 19.94 -4.13 -17.45
C VAL A 5 20.17 -2.73 -16.87
N SER A 6 20.02 -1.72 -17.71
CA SER A 6 20.05 -0.33 -17.27
C SER A 6 19.03 -0.12 -16.16
N ASN A 7 19.44 0.56 -15.08
CA ASN A 7 18.70 1.00 -13.89
C ASN A 7 17.46 1.91 -14.18
N THR A 8 16.80 1.76 -15.33
CA THR A 8 15.75 2.64 -15.86
C THR A 8 14.43 1.94 -16.17
N GLN A 9 14.32 0.61 -16.01
CA GLN A 9 12.99 0.00 -15.93
C GLN A 9 12.35 0.43 -14.60
N MET A 10 11.49 1.44 -14.66
CA MET A 10 10.70 1.85 -13.50
C MET A 10 9.98 0.61 -12.94
N GLN A 11 10.29 0.30 -11.68
CA GLN A 11 9.73 -0.81 -10.93
C GLN A 11 8.35 -0.39 -10.43
N SER A 12 7.37 -0.44 -11.33
CA SER A 12 6.07 0.19 -11.17
C SER A 12 4.94 -0.76 -11.58
N PRO A 13 3.74 -0.63 -10.98
CA PRO A 13 2.56 -1.39 -11.37
C PRO A 13 2.32 -1.40 -12.87
N ARG A 14 2.12 -2.59 -13.44
CA ARG A 14 1.79 -2.80 -14.85
C ARG A 14 0.45 -3.50 -15.03
N LEU A 15 -0.14 -3.29 -16.21
CA LEU A 15 -1.29 -4.02 -16.71
C LEU A 15 -1.08 -4.33 -18.19
N SER A 16 -1.16 -5.59 -18.59
CA SER A 16 -0.85 -6.03 -19.96
C SER A 16 0.52 -5.54 -20.45
N GLY A 17 1.51 -5.50 -19.55
CA GLY A 17 2.86 -4.99 -19.81
C GLY A 17 2.99 -3.46 -19.88
N VAL A 18 1.87 -2.71 -19.87
CA VAL A 18 1.86 -1.24 -19.89
C VAL A 18 2.08 -0.71 -18.47
N SER A 19 3.10 0.13 -18.29
CA SER A 19 3.34 0.83 -17.02
C SER A 19 2.24 1.85 -16.73
N TRP A 20 1.85 2.03 -15.47
CA TRP A 20 0.91 3.09 -15.10
C TRP A 20 1.39 4.48 -15.53
N THR A 21 2.71 4.72 -15.57
CA THR A 21 3.32 5.98 -16.02
C THR A 21 3.29 6.22 -17.54
N GLU A 22 3.02 5.18 -18.33
CA GLU A 22 3.06 5.23 -19.79
C GLU A 22 1.74 5.72 -20.35
N THR A 23 1.68 6.98 -20.78
CA THR A 23 0.45 7.65 -21.24
C THR A 23 0.23 7.56 -22.74
N ARG A 24 1.22 7.13 -23.53
CA ARG A 24 1.06 7.05 -24.99
C ARG A 24 0.38 5.76 -25.46
N LEU A 25 0.24 4.79 -24.56
CA LEU A 25 -0.29 3.45 -24.85
C LEU A 25 -1.68 3.23 -24.22
N HIS A 26 -2.51 4.27 -24.09
CA HIS A 26 -3.87 4.13 -23.54
C HIS A 26 -4.71 3.11 -24.31
N ASP A 27 -4.61 3.10 -25.65
CA ASP A 27 -5.34 2.17 -26.53
C ASP A 27 -4.95 0.69 -26.34
N HIS A 28 -3.90 0.41 -25.55
CA HIS A 28 -3.42 -0.95 -25.28
C HIS A 28 -3.89 -1.51 -23.93
N LEU A 29 -4.61 -0.73 -23.13
CA LEU A 29 -5.17 -1.22 -21.87
C LEU A 29 -6.42 -2.05 -22.13
N PRO A 30 -6.62 -3.16 -21.40
CA PRO A 30 -7.73 -4.04 -21.65
C PRO A 30 -9.06 -3.36 -21.26
N PRO A 31 -10.12 -3.50 -22.08
CA PRO A 31 -11.46 -3.02 -21.75
C PRO A 31 -12.15 -3.90 -20.69
N THR A 32 -11.53 -5.02 -20.31
CA THR A 32 -12.07 -5.98 -19.35
C THR A 32 -11.88 -5.50 -17.91
N PRO A 33 -12.73 -5.96 -16.97
CA PRO A 33 -12.58 -5.65 -15.56
C PRO A 33 -11.21 -6.02 -15.00
N VAL A 34 -10.71 -5.19 -14.08
CA VAL A 34 -9.41 -5.35 -13.44
C VAL A 34 -9.60 -5.35 -11.93
N LEU A 35 -9.03 -6.35 -11.25
CA LEU A 35 -8.98 -6.41 -9.80
C LEU A 35 -7.62 -5.89 -9.34
N SER A 36 -7.62 -4.80 -8.58
CA SER A 36 -6.43 -4.37 -7.82
C SER A 36 -6.33 -5.16 -6.53
N PHE A 37 -5.14 -5.63 -6.23
CA PHE A 37 -4.80 -6.29 -4.98
C PHE A 37 -3.72 -5.50 -4.28
N ILE A 38 -4.08 -4.96 -3.11
CA ILE A 38 -3.21 -4.07 -2.34
C ILE A 38 -3.03 -4.65 -0.94
N ARG A 39 -1.78 -4.69 -0.48
CA ARG A 39 -1.43 -5.04 0.89
C ARG A 39 -0.69 -3.88 1.54
N LEU A 40 -1.26 -3.35 2.61
CA LEU A 40 -0.65 -2.29 3.40
C LEU A 40 -0.36 -2.82 4.80
N THR A 41 0.73 -2.34 5.42
CA THR A 41 1.04 -2.62 6.82
C THR A 41 1.14 -1.30 7.56
N PHE A 42 0.26 -1.10 8.55
CA PHE A 42 0.21 0.11 9.36
C PHE A 42 1.23 0.09 10.51
N ARG A 43 1.58 1.25 11.04
CA ARG A 43 2.36 1.33 12.28
C ARG A 43 1.55 0.75 13.45
N PRO A 44 2.20 0.14 14.46
CA PRO A 44 1.50 -0.56 15.55
C PRO A 44 0.51 0.30 16.36
N ASP A 45 0.67 1.61 16.34
CA ASP A 45 -0.16 2.59 17.04
C ASP A 45 -1.35 3.09 16.19
N VAL A 46 -1.45 2.67 14.93
CA VAL A 46 -2.52 3.05 14.01
C VAL A 46 -3.59 1.96 14.02
N ASN A 47 -4.82 2.36 14.39
CA ASN A 47 -5.97 1.48 14.34
C ASN A 47 -6.98 2.02 13.31
N ILE A 48 -7.25 1.22 12.27
CA ILE A 48 -8.19 1.55 11.18
C ILE A 48 -9.59 0.95 11.39
N VAL A 49 -9.78 0.12 12.41
CA VAL A 49 -11.06 -0.54 12.75
C VAL A 49 -11.81 0.24 13.83
N ASN A 50 -11.09 0.89 14.75
CA ASN A 50 -11.68 1.66 15.82
C ASN A 50 -12.13 3.05 15.33
N GLU A 51 -13.43 3.27 15.28
CA GLU A 51 -14.07 4.50 14.80
C GLU A 51 -13.65 5.76 15.55
N THR A 52 -13.20 5.65 16.80
CA THR A 52 -12.76 6.81 17.60
C THR A 52 -11.36 7.30 17.25
N LYS A 53 -10.61 6.55 16.42
CA LYS A 53 -9.22 6.84 16.06
C LYS A 53 -9.12 7.53 14.71
N ILE A 54 -8.13 8.40 14.58
CA ILE A 54 -7.88 9.13 13.33
C ILE A 54 -7.51 8.21 12.15
N GLY A 55 -6.89 7.07 12.43
CA GLY A 55 -6.57 6.05 11.44
C GLY A 55 -7.81 5.53 10.73
N HIS A 56 -8.88 5.25 11.48
CA HIS A 56 -10.17 4.86 10.92
C HIS A 56 -10.78 5.98 10.06
N SER A 57 -10.79 7.22 10.56
CA SER A 57 -11.33 8.35 9.81
C SER A 57 -10.64 8.52 8.45
N LEU A 58 -9.30 8.49 8.42
CA LEU A 58 -8.51 8.59 7.20
C LEU A 58 -8.68 7.40 6.27
N TRP A 59 -8.82 6.19 6.82
CA TRP A 59 -9.15 5.00 6.07
C TRP A 59 -10.48 5.15 5.33
N GLN A 60 -11.53 5.58 6.03
CA GLN A 60 -12.85 5.82 5.45
C GLN A 60 -12.83 6.92 4.38
N GLN A 61 -12.08 8.01 4.60
CA GLN A 61 -11.92 9.07 3.61
C GLN A 61 -11.17 8.59 2.35
N SER A 62 -10.17 7.73 2.52
CA SER A 62 -9.44 7.12 1.39
C SER A 62 -10.36 6.22 0.57
N LEU A 63 -11.16 5.37 1.23
CA LEU A 63 -12.16 4.54 0.56
C LEU A 63 -13.22 5.38 -0.16
N ALA A 64 -13.69 6.46 0.47
CA ALA A 64 -14.62 7.40 -0.14
C ALA A 64 -14.04 8.04 -1.40
N LEU A 65 -12.80 8.55 -1.34
CA LEU A 65 -12.10 9.09 -2.50
C LEU A 65 -11.99 8.05 -3.63
N ILE A 66 -11.54 6.84 -3.31
CA ILE A 66 -11.41 5.75 -4.28
C ILE A 66 -12.75 5.44 -4.96
N SER A 67 -13.85 5.47 -4.21
CA SER A 67 -15.19 5.21 -4.75
C SER A 67 -15.68 6.25 -5.76
N THR A 68 -15.07 7.45 -5.76
CA THR A 68 -15.41 8.53 -6.71
C THR A 68 -14.59 8.48 -8.01
N ILE A 69 -13.61 7.57 -8.11
CA ILE A 69 -12.77 7.44 -9.30
C ILE A 69 -13.61 6.83 -10.45
N PRO A 70 -13.60 7.41 -11.67
CA PRO A 70 -14.36 6.90 -12.80
C PRO A 70 -14.07 5.42 -13.09
N GLY A 71 -15.13 4.62 -13.22
CA GLY A 71 -15.01 3.18 -13.45
C GLY A 71 -14.76 2.34 -12.19
N PHE A 72 -14.79 2.94 -11.00
CA PHE A 72 -14.91 2.21 -9.74
C PHE A 72 -16.18 1.35 -9.73
N GLN A 73 -16.07 0.10 -9.27
CA GLN A 73 -17.22 -0.79 -9.10
C GLN A 73 -17.44 -1.14 -7.63
N ARG A 74 -16.43 -1.72 -6.96
CA ARG A 74 -16.52 -2.18 -5.57
C ARG A 74 -15.15 -2.18 -4.89
N VAL A 75 -15.13 -2.08 -3.56
CA VAL A 75 -13.93 -2.34 -2.76
C VAL A 75 -14.23 -3.19 -1.54
N TYR A 76 -13.42 -4.22 -1.37
CA TYR A 76 -13.40 -5.08 -0.19
C TYR A 76 -12.10 -4.90 0.57
N TRP A 77 -12.14 -5.04 1.89
CA TRP A 77 -10.94 -5.01 2.70
C TRP A 77 -11.09 -5.86 3.95
N ALA A 78 -9.96 -6.33 4.49
CA ALA A 78 -9.92 -7.11 5.73
C ALA A 78 -8.55 -7.02 6.38
N SER A 79 -8.53 -7.06 7.72
CA SER A 79 -7.28 -7.26 8.47
C SER A 79 -6.73 -8.66 8.24
N ILE A 80 -5.41 -8.81 8.23
CA ILE A 80 -4.73 -10.10 8.12
C ILE A 80 -4.72 -10.75 9.51
N SER A 81 -5.18 -12.00 9.63
CA SER A 81 -5.37 -12.64 10.95
C SER A 81 -4.07 -12.78 11.74
N ASP A 82 -2.95 -13.05 11.06
CA ASP A 82 -1.63 -13.23 11.68
C ASP A 82 -0.77 -11.95 11.68
N ASP A 83 -1.30 -10.84 11.15
CA ASP A 83 -0.64 -9.52 11.14
C ASP A 83 -1.67 -8.45 11.51
N PRO A 84 -1.78 -8.07 12.80
CA PRO A 84 -2.82 -7.16 13.28
C PRO A 84 -2.73 -5.75 12.68
N ASN A 85 -1.60 -5.41 12.05
CA ASN A 85 -1.40 -4.14 11.37
C ASN A 85 -1.50 -4.26 9.84
N GLY A 86 -1.58 -5.49 9.32
CA GLY A 86 -1.71 -5.79 7.91
C GLY A 86 -3.16 -5.70 7.47
N VAL A 87 -3.37 -5.04 6.33
CA VAL A 87 -4.68 -5.02 5.65
C VAL A 87 -4.50 -5.48 4.22
N VAL A 88 -5.47 -6.25 3.75
CA VAL A 88 -5.66 -6.56 2.34
C VAL A 88 -6.83 -5.73 1.80
N VAL A 89 -6.66 -5.20 0.59
CA VAL A 89 -7.71 -4.49 -0.15
C VAL A 89 -7.83 -5.09 -1.54
N LEU A 90 -9.07 -5.33 -1.94
CA LEU A 90 -9.46 -5.73 -3.28
C LEU A 90 -10.33 -4.64 -3.89
N ILE A 91 -9.92 -4.03 -5.00
CA ILE A 91 -10.71 -3.01 -5.69
C ILE A 91 -11.06 -3.50 -7.09
N GLN A 92 -12.35 -3.60 -7.39
CA GLN A 92 -12.85 -3.94 -8.71
C GLN A 92 -13.01 -2.67 -9.54
N TRP A 93 -12.30 -2.64 -10.67
CA TRP A 93 -12.41 -1.62 -11.70
C TRP A 93 -13.12 -2.17 -12.92
N GLN A 94 -13.85 -1.30 -13.61
CA GLN A 94 -14.56 -1.62 -14.84
C GLN A 94 -13.62 -1.94 -16.01
N SER A 95 -12.46 -1.28 -16.07
CA SER A 95 -11.50 -1.41 -17.18
C SER A 95 -10.07 -1.10 -16.75
N GLY A 96 -9.11 -1.38 -17.64
CA GLY A 96 -7.72 -0.99 -17.46
C GLY A 96 -7.50 0.52 -17.39
N ASP A 97 -8.32 1.32 -18.07
CA ASP A 97 -8.28 2.78 -17.95
C ASP A 97 -8.66 3.24 -16.54
N ALA A 98 -9.72 2.68 -15.97
CA ALA A 98 -10.16 2.98 -14.60
C ALA A 98 -9.08 2.60 -13.56
N TRP A 99 -8.45 1.43 -13.75
CA TRP A 99 -7.29 1.04 -12.94
C TRP A 99 -6.15 2.04 -13.05
N LYS A 100 -5.81 2.50 -14.25
CA LYS A 100 -4.71 3.44 -14.47
C LYS A 100 -5.01 4.80 -13.85
N GLU A 101 -6.23 5.30 -13.98
CA GLU A 101 -6.69 6.52 -13.29
C GLU A 101 -6.51 6.39 -11.77
N PHE A 102 -6.84 5.23 -11.20
CA PHE A 102 -6.55 4.96 -9.79
C PHE A 102 -5.06 5.00 -9.46
N GLN A 103 -4.19 4.43 -10.29
CA GLN A 103 -2.74 4.50 -10.08
C GLN A 103 -2.21 5.95 -10.10
N PHE A 104 -2.83 6.83 -10.88
CA PHE A 104 -2.50 8.26 -10.90
C PHE A 104 -3.12 9.06 -9.74
N SER A 105 -4.20 8.58 -9.14
CA SER A 105 -4.86 9.23 -8.01
C SER A 105 -4.06 9.12 -6.70
N PHE A 106 -4.48 9.85 -5.66
CA PHE A 106 -3.96 9.62 -4.30
C PHE A 106 -4.21 8.21 -3.79
N GLY A 107 -5.34 7.57 -4.10
CA GLY A 107 -5.71 6.28 -3.54
C GLY A 107 -5.41 6.16 -2.04
N PHE A 108 -4.54 5.22 -1.67
CA PHE A 108 -4.04 5.05 -0.30
C PHE A 108 -2.75 5.81 0.02
N GLY A 109 -2.21 6.59 -0.91
CA GLY A 109 -1.14 7.56 -0.66
C GLY A 109 -1.49 8.56 0.45
N LEU A 110 -2.79 8.78 0.71
CA LEU A 110 -3.22 9.52 1.90
C LEU A 110 -2.75 8.85 3.21
N MET A 111 -2.71 7.53 3.24
CA MET A 111 -2.33 6.75 4.41
C MET A 111 -0.82 6.63 4.59
N LEU A 112 0.01 7.07 3.62
CA LEU A 112 1.46 6.87 3.61
C LEU A 112 2.16 7.17 4.95
N PRO A 113 1.87 8.29 5.66
CA PRO A 113 2.52 8.59 6.94
C PRO A 113 2.16 7.62 8.08
N LEU A 114 1.11 6.82 7.90
CA LEU A 114 0.61 5.83 8.85
C LEU A 114 1.15 4.42 8.57
N LEU A 115 1.81 4.21 7.43
CA LEU A 115 2.33 2.91 7.03
C LEU A 115 3.71 2.65 7.65
N GLN A 116 4.03 1.37 7.87
CA GLN A 116 5.39 0.92 8.13
C GLN A 116 6.20 1.03 6.84
N GLN A 117 7.49 1.36 6.96
CA GLN A 117 8.44 1.32 5.84
C GLN A 117 8.78 -0.13 5.47
N LYS A 118 7.80 -0.82 4.92
CA LYS A 118 7.91 -2.16 4.34
C LYS A 118 7.44 -2.09 2.88
N PRO A 119 7.95 -2.96 1.99
CA PRO A 119 7.42 -3.06 0.65
C PRO A 119 5.91 -3.29 0.70
N LEU A 120 5.16 -2.43 0.02
CA LEU A 120 3.70 -2.48 -0.05
C LEU A 120 3.33 -3.30 -1.27
N LEU A 121 2.34 -4.18 -1.17
CA LEU A 121 1.88 -4.84 -2.41
C LEU A 121 0.88 -3.93 -3.11
N ASN A 122 1.09 -3.65 -4.39
CA ASN A 122 0.12 -2.99 -5.28
C ASN A 122 0.24 -3.66 -6.64
N CYS A 123 -0.53 -4.72 -6.81
CA CYS A 123 -0.57 -5.52 -8.02
C CYS A 123 -1.98 -5.47 -8.61
N CYS A 124 -2.13 -5.95 -9.84
CA CYS A 124 -3.44 -6.15 -10.42
C CYS A 124 -3.51 -7.47 -11.20
N VAL A 125 -4.74 -7.86 -11.48
CA VAL A 125 -5.07 -9.03 -12.29
C VAL A 125 -6.31 -8.72 -13.12
N GLN A 126 -6.31 -9.18 -14.37
CA GLN A 126 -7.48 -9.10 -15.25
C GLN A 126 -8.51 -10.15 -14.80
N LEU A 127 -9.33 -9.76 -13.82
CA LEU A 127 -10.30 -10.61 -13.16
C LEU A 127 -11.54 -9.79 -12.83
N ASN A 128 -12.70 -10.37 -13.10
CA ASN A 128 -13.98 -9.87 -12.63
C ASN A 128 -14.44 -10.73 -11.45
N LEU A 129 -14.65 -10.13 -10.29
CA LEU A 129 -15.25 -10.83 -9.17
C LEU A 129 -16.70 -11.24 -9.52
N PRO A 130 -17.11 -12.48 -9.21
CA PRO A 130 -18.44 -12.95 -9.52
C PRO A 130 -19.47 -12.26 -8.62
N ALA A 131 -20.73 -12.25 -9.07
CA ALA A 131 -21.80 -11.51 -8.40
C ALA A 131 -22.10 -11.99 -6.97
N ASP A 132 -21.76 -13.24 -6.66
CA ASP A 132 -21.90 -13.87 -5.34
C ASP A 132 -20.73 -13.57 -4.38
N PHE A 133 -19.68 -12.90 -4.86
CA PHE A 133 -18.60 -12.41 -4.01
C PHE A 133 -19.13 -11.25 -3.15
N ALA A 134 -19.25 -11.48 -1.84
CA ALA A 134 -19.87 -10.54 -0.92
C ALA A 134 -19.19 -10.53 0.45
N ALA A 135 -19.19 -9.37 1.11
CA ALA A 135 -18.83 -9.26 2.52
C ALA A 135 -19.99 -9.66 3.43
N GLY A 136 -19.70 -10.05 4.67
CA GLY A 136 -20.74 -10.47 5.60
C GLY A 136 -20.20 -10.93 6.96
N PRO A 137 -21.07 -11.09 7.96
CA PRO A 137 -20.69 -11.70 9.24
C PRO A 137 -20.11 -13.10 9.01
N GLY A 138 -18.93 -13.35 9.55
CA GLY A 138 -18.22 -14.61 9.39
C GLY A 138 -17.67 -14.85 7.97
N HIS A 139 -17.68 -13.85 7.08
CA HIS A 139 -17.01 -13.98 5.79
C HIS A 139 -15.53 -13.68 5.97
N ILE A 140 -14.67 -14.61 5.56
CA ILE A 140 -13.21 -14.45 5.61
C ILE A 140 -12.62 -14.77 4.25
N LEU A 141 -11.51 -14.12 3.92
CA LEU A 141 -10.80 -14.30 2.66
C LEU A 141 -9.52 -15.07 2.92
N GLU A 142 -9.30 -16.11 2.13
CA GLU A 142 -8.02 -16.80 2.04
C GLU A 142 -7.41 -16.51 0.66
N LEU A 143 -6.20 -15.97 0.65
CA LEU A 143 -5.46 -15.66 -0.55
C LEU A 143 -4.28 -16.61 -0.65
N ILE A 144 -4.11 -17.24 -1.81
CA ILE A 144 -3.03 -18.19 -2.06
C ILE A 144 -2.25 -17.70 -3.26
N GLU A 145 -0.96 -17.43 -3.05
CA GLU A 145 -0.01 -17.03 -4.08
C GLU A 145 0.94 -18.19 -4.37
N LEU A 146 1.07 -18.55 -5.65
CA LEU A 146 2.01 -19.57 -6.11
C LEU A 146 3.01 -18.94 -7.07
N SER A 147 4.29 -19.10 -6.78
CA SER A 147 5.37 -18.69 -7.69
C SER A 147 5.65 -19.83 -8.67
N VAL A 148 5.11 -19.72 -9.88
CA VAL A 148 5.19 -20.78 -10.91
C VAL A 148 6.28 -20.43 -11.91
N LEU A 149 7.18 -21.36 -12.19
CA LEU A 149 8.23 -21.17 -13.18
C LEU A 149 7.61 -21.00 -14.57
N ARG A 150 7.95 -19.91 -15.25
CA ARG A 150 7.37 -19.49 -16.53
C ARG A 150 7.74 -20.44 -17.65
N ALA A 151 8.99 -20.88 -17.71
CA ALA A 151 9.47 -21.85 -18.70
C ALA A 151 10.45 -22.83 -18.04
N SER A 152 10.33 -24.11 -18.37
CA SER A 152 11.34 -25.11 -18.02
C SER A 152 11.53 -26.05 -19.20
N ASN A 153 12.69 -26.73 -19.27
CA ASN A 153 12.93 -27.74 -20.31
C ASN A 153 11.94 -28.92 -20.30
N LYS A 154 11.02 -28.98 -19.32
CA LYS A 154 10.06 -30.06 -19.13
C LYS A 154 8.65 -29.75 -19.65
N TYR A 155 8.29 -28.49 -19.90
CA TYR A 155 6.92 -28.09 -20.30
C TYR A 155 6.85 -26.68 -20.91
N ASP A 156 5.89 -26.47 -21.81
CA ASP A 156 5.57 -25.17 -22.39
C ASP A 156 4.92 -24.22 -21.35
N PRO A 157 5.24 -22.90 -21.36
CA PRO A 157 4.66 -21.92 -20.44
C PRO A 157 3.13 -21.86 -20.45
N ALA A 158 2.50 -21.94 -21.63
CA ALA A 158 1.06 -21.81 -21.77
C ALA A 158 0.35 -23.06 -21.26
N GLU A 159 0.86 -24.25 -21.62
CA GLU A 159 0.39 -25.53 -21.08
C GLU A 159 0.48 -25.54 -19.55
N ARG A 160 1.57 -25.01 -19.00
CA ARG A 160 1.76 -24.93 -17.56
C ARG A 160 0.75 -24.02 -16.88
N CYS A 161 0.51 -22.83 -17.46
CA CYS A 161 -0.49 -21.91 -16.93
C CYS A 161 -1.90 -22.53 -16.98
N GLN A 162 -2.23 -23.21 -18.08
CA GLN A 162 -3.49 -23.90 -18.25
C GLN A 162 -3.67 -25.00 -17.21
N TRP A 163 -2.67 -25.86 -17.01
CA TRP A 163 -2.71 -26.93 -16.00
C TRP A 163 -2.96 -26.37 -14.59
N VAL A 164 -2.28 -25.28 -14.19
CA VAL A 164 -2.50 -24.67 -12.86
C VAL A 164 -3.94 -24.17 -12.73
N ASN A 165 -4.49 -23.54 -13.78
CA ASN A 165 -5.87 -23.08 -13.80
C ASN A 165 -6.87 -24.26 -13.65
N GLU A 166 -6.65 -25.36 -14.37
CA GLU A 166 -7.50 -26.56 -14.33
C GLU A 166 -7.45 -27.24 -12.96
N GLU A 167 -6.25 -27.43 -12.39
CA GLU A 167 -6.08 -28.01 -11.06
C GLU A 167 -6.75 -27.17 -9.97
N TRP A 168 -6.64 -25.84 -10.08
CA TRP A 168 -7.31 -24.91 -9.18
C TRP A 168 -8.83 -24.93 -9.32
N GLN A 169 -9.36 -24.98 -10.55
CA GLN A 169 -10.80 -25.15 -10.75
C GLN A 169 -11.31 -26.45 -10.14
N GLY A 170 -10.60 -27.57 -10.37
CA GLY A 170 -10.95 -28.84 -9.76
C GLY A 170 -10.89 -28.80 -8.23
N LEU A 171 -9.98 -28.02 -7.63
CA LEU A 171 -9.98 -27.77 -6.19
C LEU A 171 -11.25 -27.01 -5.75
N ILE A 172 -11.61 -25.92 -6.42
CA ILE A 172 -12.82 -25.14 -6.09
C ILE A 172 -14.07 -26.03 -6.15
N GLU A 173 -14.20 -26.86 -7.18
CA GLU A 173 -15.33 -27.79 -7.33
C GLU A 173 -15.41 -28.80 -6.19
N VAL A 174 -14.28 -29.40 -5.81
CA VAL A 174 -14.22 -30.32 -4.66
C VAL A 174 -14.62 -29.61 -3.37
N LEU A 175 -14.13 -28.40 -3.12
CA LEU A 175 -14.45 -27.65 -1.91
C LEU A 175 -15.91 -27.18 -1.86
N LYS A 176 -16.51 -26.85 -3.01
CA LYS A 176 -17.94 -26.51 -3.11
C LYS A 176 -18.84 -27.73 -2.94
N SER A 177 -18.42 -28.90 -3.44
CA SER A 177 -19.19 -30.14 -3.38
C SER A 177 -19.11 -30.86 -2.03
N GLY A 178 -18.11 -30.53 -1.20
CA GLY A 178 -17.94 -31.09 0.13
C GLY A 178 -19.16 -30.83 1.01
N VAL A 179 -19.87 -31.88 1.40
CA VAL A 179 -20.93 -31.85 2.42
C VAL A 179 -20.27 -31.67 3.78
N LEU A 180 -19.85 -30.44 4.06
CA LEU A 180 -19.33 -30.05 5.35
C LEU A 180 -20.53 -29.70 6.24
N GLY A 181 -20.65 -30.36 7.40
CA GLY A 181 -21.75 -30.15 8.34
C GLY A 181 -21.89 -28.68 8.76
N ILE A 182 -23.01 -28.33 9.39
CA ILE A 182 -23.41 -26.95 9.76
C ILE A 182 -22.33 -26.21 10.59
N THR A 183 -21.42 -26.95 11.22
CA THR A 183 -20.32 -26.45 12.07
C THR A 183 -19.01 -26.16 11.32
N PHE A 184 -18.93 -26.38 10.01
CA PHE A 184 -17.68 -26.24 9.25
C PHE A 184 -17.66 -24.98 8.36
N PRO A 185 -16.46 -24.46 8.02
CA PRO A 185 -16.32 -23.40 7.01
C PRO A 185 -16.93 -23.83 5.68
N LYS A 186 -17.80 -22.98 5.12
CA LYS A 186 -18.39 -23.19 3.79
C LYS A 186 -17.68 -22.30 2.77
N LEU A 187 -17.16 -22.88 1.69
CA LEU A 187 -16.68 -22.08 0.56
C LEU A 187 -17.89 -21.43 -0.12
N LEU A 188 -17.92 -20.09 -0.14
CA LEU A 188 -18.93 -19.33 -0.85
C LEU A 188 -18.52 -19.16 -2.31
N CYS A 189 -17.29 -18.72 -2.52
CA CYS A 189 -16.78 -18.38 -3.83
C CYS A 189 -15.28 -18.69 -3.92
N GLY A 190 -14.84 -19.13 -5.10
CA GLY A 190 -13.43 -19.32 -5.41
C GLY A 190 -13.17 -18.69 -6.77
N VAL A 191 -12.12 -17.86 -6.87
CA VAL A 191 -11.68 -17.25 -8.12
C VAL A 191 -10.16 -17.32 -8.22
N GLN A 192 -9.65 -17.14 -9.42
CA GLN A 192 -8.21 -17.09 -9.64
C GLN A 192 -7.84 -16.16 -10.78
N GLY A 193 -6.56 -15.84 -10.85
CA GLY A 193 -5.94 -15.25 -12.03
C GLY A 193 -4.43 -15.23 -11.91
N TRP A 194 -3.79 -14.68 -12.92
CA TRP A 194 -2.35 -14.50 -12.97
C TRP A 194 -2.03 -13.03 -12.70
N LEU A 195 -1.27 -12.74 -11.65
CA LEU A 195 -0.88 -11.36 -11.37
C LEU A 195 -0.05 -10.81 -12.52
N GLU A 196 -0.21 -9.51 -12.76
CA GLU A 196 0.59 -8.78 -13.72
C GLU A 196 2.04 -8.65 -13.22
N ASP A 197 2.99 -8.92 -14.12
CA ASP A 197 4.41 -8.83 -13.84
C ASP A 197 4.88 -7.38 -14.01
N ASP A 198 5.35 -6.76 -12.93
CA ASP A 198 5.93 -5.40 -12.97
C ASP A 198 7.29 -5.37 -13.70
N ILE A 199 8.01 -6.49 -13.65
CA ILE A 199 9.33 -6.71 -14.25
C ILE A 199 9.34 -8.11 -14.88
N PRO A 200 9.96 -8.30 -16.06
CA PRO A 200 10.17 -9.64 -16.61
C PRO A 200 10.83 -10.57 -15.58
N SER A 201 10.18 -11.69 -15.30
CA SER A 201 10.60 -12.65 -14.29
C SER A 201 10.56 -14.06 -14.88
N GLU A 202 11.47 -14.91 -14.43
CA GLU A 202 11.45 -16.34 -14.71
C GLU A 202 10.25 -17.03 -14.05
N TYR A 203 9.65 -16.40 -13.03
CA TYR A 203 8.46 -16.85 -12.34
C TYR A 203 7.27 -15.95 -12.66
N ARG A 204 6.10 -16.55 -12.79
CA ARG A 204 4.82 -15.87 -12.84
C ARG A 204 4.04 -16.18 -11.58
N THR A 205 3.40 -15.18 -10.98
CA THR A 205 2.62 -15.37 -9.76
C THR A 205 1.17 -15.73 -10.12
N PHE A 206 0.78 -16.94 -9.78
CA PHE A 206 -0.63 -17.34 -9.76
C PHE A 206 -1.26 -16.88 -8.46
N PHE A 207 -2.49 -16.41 -8.54
CA PHE A 207 -3.24 -15.83 -7.43
C PHE A 207 -4.61 -16.47 -7.34
N GLY A 208 -4.88 -17.14 -6.23
CA GLY A 208 -6.15 -17.76 -5.90
C GLY A 208 -6.82 -17.05 -4.73
N LEU A 209 -8.11 -16.76 -4.85
CA LEU A 209 -8.94 -16.18 -3.80
C LEU A 209 -10.04 -17.16 -3.42
N LEU A 210 -10.15 -17.48 -2.15
CA LEU A 210 -11.20 -18.33 -1.58
C LEU A 210 -11.97 -17.53 -0.53
N LEU A 211 -13.25 -17.27 -0.81
CA LEU A 211 -14.16 -16.60 0.11
C LEU A 211 -14.92 -17.65 0.91
N TRP A 212 -14.70 -17.65 2.22
CA TRP A 212 -15.28 -18.60 3.15
C TRP A 212 -16.33 -17.95 4.03
N LYS A 213 -17.32 -18.73 4.45
CA LYS A 213 -18.23 -18.40 5.55
C LYS A 213 -17.96 -19.32 6.73
N VAL A 214 -17.52 -18.75 7.84
CA VAL A 214 -17.24 -19.47 9.09
C VAL A 214 -18.39 -19.30 10.10
N PRO A 215 -18.85 -20.36 10.78
CA PRO A 215 -19.96 -20.29 11.75
C PRO A 215 -19.60 -19.53 13.03
N CYS A 216 -18.35 -19.65 13.48
CA CYS A 216 -17.81 -19.02 14.68
C CYS A 216 -16.68 -18.09 14.23
N GLY A 217 -16.71 -16.80 14.58
CA GLY A 217 -15.80 -15.76 14.05
C GLY A 217 -14.30 -15.91 14.30
N ARG A 218 -13.81 -17.10 14.67
CA ARG A 218 -12.40 -17.48 14.58
C ARG A 218 -12.32 -18.84 13.88
N ALA A 219 -11.65 -18.87 12.73
CA ALA A 219 -11.30 -20.10 12.07
C ALA A 219 -10.28 -20.85 12.95
N SER A 220 -10.70 -21.90 13.65
CA SER A 220 -9.77 -23.00 13.92
C SER A 220 -9.44 -23.60 12.56
N TRP A 221 -8.37 -23.08 11.92
CA TRP A 221 -7.73 -23.48 10.66
C TRP A 221 -8.64 -24.18 9.63
N ILE A 222 -8.80 -23.58 8.45
CA ILE A 222 -9.44 -24.22 7.27
C ILE A 222 -8.47 -25.28 6.71
N GLN A 223 -8.23 -26.34 7.47
CA GLN A 223 -7.32 -27.41 7.11
C GLN A 223 -8.15 -28.57 6.57
N THR A 224 -8.79 -28.39 5.40
CA THR A 224 -9.45 -29.53 4.77
C THR A 224 -8.39 -30.44 4.14
N PRO A 225 -8.46 -31.78 4.35
CA PRO A 225 -7.52 -32.70 3.71
C PRO A 225 -7.49 -32.57 2.18
N ALA A 226 -8.62 -32.19 1.57
CA ALA A 226 -8.73 -31.90 0.15
C ALA A 226 -7.92 -30.66 -0.27
N LEU A 227 -8.04 -29.55 0.47
CA LEU A 227 -7.24 -28.34 0.26
C LEU A 227 -5.75 -28.65 0.42
N ASN A 228 -5.36 -29.32 1.50
CA ASN A 228 -3.96 -29.66 1.74
C ASN A 228 -3.37 -30.55 0.63
N LYS A 229 -4.10 -31.58 0.17
CA LYS A 229 -3.62 -32.49 -0.87
C LYS A 229 -3.46 -31.80 -2.22
N LYS A 230 -4.43 -30.97 -2.62
CA LYS A 230 -4.40 -30.23 -3.89
C LYS A 230 -3.41 -29.08 -3.86
N ILE A 231 -3.30 -28.35 -2.75
CA ILE A 231 -2.23 -27.37 -2.52
C ILE A 231 -0.88 -28.09 -2.61
N LEU A 232 -0.71 -29.26 -2.00
CA LEU A 232 0.54 -30.01 -2.07
C LEU A 232 0.93 -30.33 -3.53
N ILE A 233 -0.02 -30.77 -4.35
CA ILE A 233 0.18 -31.02 -5.79
C ILE A 233 0.57 -29.73 -6.53
N LEU A 234 -0.09 -28.61 -6.24
CA LEU A 234 0.26 -27.32 -6.84
C LEU A 234 1.64 -26.84 -6.37
N THR A 235 2.01 -27.10 -5.11
CA THR A 235 3.28 -26.68 -4.52
C THR A 235 4.47 -27.46 -5.01
N SER A 236 4.32 -28.76 -5.35
CA SER A 236 5.41 -29.60 -5.87
C SER A 236 5.96 -29.11 -7.21
N HIS A 237 5.27 -28.16 -7.83
CA HIS A 237 5.62 -27.55 -9.10
C HIS A 237 5.68 -26.01 -9.04
N SER A 238 5.82 -25.46 -7.83
CA SER A 238 6.03 -24.03 -7.57
C SER A 238 7.37 -23.84 -6.86
N ALA A 239 8.02 -22.68 -7.06
CA ALA A 239 9.20 -22.31 -6.29
C ALA A 239 8.86 -21.85 -4.86
N GLY A 240 7.60 -21.52 -4.61
CA GLY A 240 7.12 -21.11 -3.30
C GLY A 240 5.62 -20.90 -3.28
N ILE A 241 5.07 -20.99 -2.08
CA ILE A 241 3.68 -20.67 -1.76
C ILE A 241 3.63 -19.65 -0.64
N SER A 242 2.75 -18.67 -0.78
CA SER A 242 2.34 -17.81 0.32
C SER A 242 0.83 -17.95 0.50
N THR A 243 0.37 -18.01 1.74
CA THR A 243 -1.06 -17.94 2.07
C THR A 243 -1.29 -16.79 3.03
N ILE A 244 -2.35 -16.03 2.79
CA ILE A 244 -2.81 -14.93 3.64
C ILE A 244 -4.24 -15.24 4.02
N LEU A 245 -4.49 -15.46 5.31
CA LEU A 245 -5.83 -15.56 5.85
C LEU A 245 -6.22 -14.21 6.47
N THR A 246 -7.43 -13.77 6.17
CA THR A 246 -7.98 -12.54 6.74
C THR A 246 -8.97 -12.83 7.86
N ASP A 247 -9.21 -11.82 8.67
CA ASP A 247 -10.37 -11.75 9.55
C ASP A 247 -11.62 -11.45 8.71
N ARG A 248 -12.60 -10.76 9.30
CA ARG A 248 -13.84 -10.37 8.64
C ARG A 248 -13.58 -9.53 7.39
N LEU A 249 -14.16 -9.97 6.28
CA LEU A 249 -14.23 -9.19 5.05
C LEU A 249 -15.29 -8.08 5.19
N PHE A 250 -14.87 -6.87 4.89
CA PHE A 250 -15.72 -5.68 4.81
C PHE A 250 -15.89 -5.27 3.35
N GLU A 251 -17.06 -4.74 3.01
CA GLU A 251 -17.34 -4.08 1.74
C GLU A 251 -17.63 -2.62 2.04
N TYR A 252 -16.96 -1.72 1.34
CA TYR A 252 -17.28 -0.30 1.46
C TYR A 252 -18.52 0.02 0.63
N ASN A 253 -19.52 0.62 1.26
CA ASN A 253 -20.72 1.10 0.59
C ASN A 253 -20.81 2.63 0.74
N PRO A 254 -20.73 3.40 -0.37
CA PRO A 254 -20.83 4.86 -0.34
C PRO A 254 -22.16 5.37 0.23
N LEU A 255 -23.24 4.59 0.12
CA LEU A 255 -24.60 4.99 0.50
C LEU A 255 -24.86 4.91 2.00
N THR A 256 -24.05 4.16 2.75
CA THR A 256 -24.25 3.93 4.20
C THR A 256 -23.42 4.87 5.08
N MET A 257 -22.71 5.84 4.49
CA MET A 257 -21.90 6.77 5.27
C MET A 257 -22.79 7.71 6.11
N PRO A 258 -22.59 7.78 7.43
CA PRO A 258 -23.22 8.83 8.24
C PRO A 258 -22.67 10.17 7.76
N THR A 259 -23.52 10.99 7.16
CA THR A 259 -23.10 12.23 6.49
C THR A 259 -22.59 13.31 7.44
N ASN A 260 -22.66 13.11 8.75
CA ASN A 260 -22.13 14.03 9.75
C ASN A 260 -21.97 13.27 11.07
N GLN A 261 -20.77 12.83 11.38
CA GLN A 261 -20.42 12.52 12.75
C GLN A 261 -19.33 13.48 13.20
N LEU A 262 -19.78 14.57 13.80
CA LEU A 262 -19.02 15.47 14.65
C LEU A 262 -18.58 14.71 15.93
N VAL A 263 -17.87 13.60 15.77
CA VAL A 263 -17.34 12.83 16.89
C VAL A 263 -15.97 13.40 17.22
N SER A 264 -15.74 13.66 18.49
CA SER A 264 -14.42 13.99 19.02
C SER A 264 -13.50 12.80 18.80
N VAL A 265 -12.73 12.82 17.72
CA VAL A 265 -11.74 11.79 17.40
C VAL A 265 -10.56 11.94 18.35
N GLU A 266 -10.13 10.84 18.97
CA GLU A 266 -8.95 10.85 19.82
C GLU A 266 -7.70 11.20 18.97
N ARG A 267 -6.94 12.18 19.46
CA ARG A 267 -5.73 12.63 18.77
C ARG A 267 -4.67 11.54 18.79
N PHE A 268 -4.02 11.38 17.66
CA PHE A 268 -2.81 10.59 17.53
C PHE A 268 -1.64 11.35 18.18
N SER A 269 -0.73 10.64 18.86
CA SER A 269 0.40 11.26 19.57
C SER A 269 1.47 11.85 18.61
N GLY A 270 1.36 11.59 17.31
CA GLY A 270 2.17 12.18 16.24
C GLY A 270 1.54 13.43 15.59
N THR A 271 2.28 14.08 14.71
CA THR A 271 1.99 15.38 14.04
C THR A 271 0.82 15.34 13.03
N ILE A 272 -0.34 14.81 13.42
CA ILE A 272 -1.57 14.78 12.61
C ILE A 272 -2.41 16.00 13.04
N PHE A 273 -2.54 17.01 12.17
CA PHE A 273 -3.24 18.25 12.52
C PHE A 273 -4.76 18.05 12.41
N ALA A 274 -5.44 18.19 13.54
CA ALA A 274 -6.88 17.99 13.66
C ALA A 274 -7.66 19.28 13.34
N THR A 275 -8.22 19.35 12.13
CA THR A 275 -9.42 20.15 11.80
C THR A 275 -10.33 19.30 10.92
N GLN A 276 -11.63 19.26 11.23
CA GLN A 276 -12.61 18.53 10.43
C GLN A 276 -12.76 19.19 9.06
N ILE A 277 -12.44 18.47 7.99
CA ILE A 277 -12.75 18.90 6.62
C ILE A 277 -13.37 17.73 5.85
N SER A 278 -14.24 18.07 4.90
CA SER A 278 -14.95 17.12 4.05
C SER A 278 -13.97 16.23 3.28
N PRO A 279 -14.29 14.93 3.09
CA PRO A 279 -13.46 14.04 2.29
C PRO A 279 -13.27 14.62 0.88
N PRO A 280 -12.05 14.59 0.33
CA PRO A 280 -11.83 14.97 -1.06
C PRO A 280 -12.63 14.06 -1.99
N GLN A 281 -13.20 14.63 -3.05
CA GLN A 281 -13.89 13.88 -4.10
C GLN A 281 -13.09 13.98 -5.40
N TYR A 282 -12.86 12.83 -6.04
CA TYR A 282 -12.24 12.78 -7.34
C TYR A 282 -13.22 13.36 -8.38
N SER A 283 -12.82 14.39 -9.11
CA SER A 283 -13.62 14.98 -10.19
C SER A 283 -12.76 15.14 -11.42
N ARG A 284 -13.26 14.67 -12.57
CA ARG A 284 -12.55 14.72 -13.86
C ARG A 284 -12.05 16.12 -14.23
N ASP A 285 -12.84 17.15 -13.91
CA ASP A 285 -12.58 18.51 -14.38
C ASP A 285 -11.78 19.39 -13.41
N LYS A 286 -11.58 18.96 -12.15
CA LYS A 286 -10.91 19.78 -11.11
C LYS A 286 -9.84 19.04 -10.29
N GLY A 287 -9.70 17.73 -10.46
CA GLY A 287 -8.88 16.89 -9.59
C GLY A 287 -7.51 16.51 -10.14
N PHE A 288 -7.29 16.52 -11.46
CA PHE A 288 -6.04 15.99 -12.03
C PHE A 288 -5.45 16.94 -13.06
N ASP A 289 -4.24 17.42 -12.82
CA ASP A 289 -3.46 18.15 -13.82
C ASP A 289 -2.76 17.12 -14.70
N TYR A 290 -3.39 16.82 -15.85
CA TYR A 290 -2.87 15.88 -16.84
C TYR A 290 -1.52 16.32 -17.44
N ILE A 291 -1.18 17.62 -17.38
CA ILE A 291 0.08 18.16 -17.89
C ILE A 291 1.18 18.01 -16.82
N ALA A 292 0.90 18.41 -15.58
CA ALA A 292 1.84 18.26 -14.46
C ALA A 292 1.92 16.82 -13.93
N ARG A 293 1.00 15.94 -14.36
CA ARG A 293 0.82 14.56 -13.88
C ARG A 293 0.67 14.51 -12.36
N TRP A 294 -0.06 15.49 -11.83
CA TRP A 294 -0.20 15.72 -10.39
C TRP A 294 -1.66 15.94 -10.03
N ASP A 295 -2.10 15.24 -8.99
CA ASP A 295 -3.45 15.41 -8.45
C ASP A 295 -3.55 16.79 -7.76
N LEU A 296 -4.44 17.63 -8.29
CA LEU A 296 -4.67 19.01 -7.85
C LEU A 296 -5.13 19.07 -6.38
N TRP A 297 -5.73 17.99 -5.87
CA TRP A 297 -6.09 17.90 -4.45
C TRP A 297 -4.86 17.81 -3.54
N GLY A 298 -3.74 17.26 -4.01
CA GLY A 298 -2.51 17.22 -3.22
C GLY A 298 -1.85 18.58 -3.17
N LYS A 299 -1.83 19.28 -4.31
CA LYS A 299 -1.39 20.67 -4.36
C LYS A 299 -2.23 21.52 -3.41
N ARG A 300 -3.56 21.44 -3.52
CA ARG A 300 -4.49 22.16 -2.65
C ARG A 300 -4.30 21.82 -1.17
N SER A 301 -4.16 20.54 -0.83
CA SER A 301 -3.93 20.09 0.56
C SER A 301 -2.60 20.60 1.13
N VAL A 302 -1.55 20.68 0.29
CA VAL A 302 -0.25 21.28 0.65
C VAL A 302 -0.38 22.79 0.88
N ASP A 303 -1.05 23.50 -0.02
CA ASP A 303 -1.26 24.96 0.08
C ASP A 303 -2.11 25.30 1.32
N GLU A 304 -3.20 24.54 1.51
CA GLU A 304 -4.09 24.71 2.65
C GLU A 304 -3.43 24.38 3.98
N ALA A 305 -2.48 23.45 4.00
CA ALA A 305 -1.63 23.19 5.16
C ALA A 305 -0.79 24.39 5.57
N ALA A 306 -0.30 25.18 4.61
CA ALA A 306 0.41 26.42 4.90
C ALA A 306 -0.53 27.47 5.51
N SER A 307 -1.81 27.45 5.13
CA SER A 307 -2.84 28.33 5.67
C SER A 307 -3.55 27.82 6.95
N GLY A 308 -3.22 26.63 7.43
CA GLY A 308 -3.86 25.99 8.60
C GLY A 308 -5.29 25.47 8.36
N ARG A 309 -5.70 25.23 7.09
CA ARG A 309 -7.07 24.85 6.69
C ARG A 309 -7.10 23.59 5.84
N ARG A 310 -6.54 22.49 6.33
CA ARG A 310 -6.21 21.26 5.57
C ARG A 310 -7.42 20.38 5.22
N ILE A 311 -7.71 20.14 3.93
CA ILE A 311 -8.79 19.20 3.52
C ILE A 311 -8.61 17.77 4.05
N CYS A 312 -7.35 17.32 4.23
CA CYS A 312 -7.07 16.02 4.84
C CYS A 312 -6.30 16.21 6.16
N PRO A 313 -6.69 15.53 7.26
CA PRO A 313 -6.14 15.77 8.61
C PRO A 313 -4.68 15.31 8.80
N LEU A 314 -3.99 14.90 7.75
CA LEU A 314 -2.67 14.27 7.79
C LEU A 314 -1.53 15.26 8.15
N PRO A 315 -0.34 14.74 8.55
CA PRO A 315 0.85 15.56 8.75
C PRO A 315 1.28 16.29 7.47
N ARG A 316 2.13 17.32 7.60
CA ARG A 316 2.95 17.82 6.48
C ARG A 316 3.88 16.69 6.01
N ALA A 317 3.40 15.85 5.08
CA ALA A 317 4.10 14.67 4.56
C ALA A 317 4.13 14.64 3.03
N PHE A 318 4.98 13.78 2.45
CA PHE A 318 4.93 13.50 1.01
C PHE A 318 3.68 12.75 0.68
N TRP A 319 2.99 13.27 -0.31
CA TRP A 319 1.96 12.56 -1.03
C TRP A 319 2.60 11.84 -2.20
N CYS A 320 2.10 10.67 -2.55
CA CYS A 320 2.53 9.98 -3.75
C CYS A 320 1.29 9.44 -4.48
N PRO A 321 1.33 9.35 -5.82
CA PRO A 321 0.31 8.63 -6.56
C PRO A 321 0.31 7.16 -6.13
N MET A 322 -0.86 6.52 -6.17
CA MET A 322 -0.97 5.11 -5.77
C MET A 322 0.03 4.21 -6.50
N GLY A 323 0.29 4.47 -7.78
CA GLY A 323 1.26 3.72 -8.60
C GLY A 323 2.72 3.85 -8.14
N ALA A 324 3.06 4.87 -7.36
CA ALA A 324 4.39 4.98 -6.73
C ALA A 324 4.51 4.08 -5.49
N MET A 325 3.40 3.67 -4.87
CA MET A 325 3.40 2.68 -3.78
C MET A 325 3.42 1.27 -4.38
N SER A 326 4.61 0.74 -4.67
CA SER A 326 4.77 -0.57 -5.32
C SER A 326 5.43 -1.63 -4.42
N LYS A 327 5.40 -2.89 -4.87
CA LYS A 327 6.04 -4.03 -4.17
C LYS A 327 7.56 -3.98 -4.14
N HIS A 328 8.15 -3.06 -4.89
CA HIS A 328 9.60 -2.98 -5.06
C HIS A 328 10.27 -2.00 -4.10
N GLY A 329 9.50 -1.19 -3.40
CA GLY A 329 10.05 -0.25 -2.43
C GLY A 329 8.99 0.64 -1.82
N PHE A 330 9.33 1.23 -0.68
CA PHE A 330 8.53 2.31 -0.13
C PHE A 330 8.80 3.59 -0.95
N PRO A 331 7.78 4.40 -1.27
CA PRO A 331 7.94 5.57 -2.14
C PRO A 331 9.07 6.50 -1.69
N THR A 332 9.93 6.89 -2.62
CA THR A 332 10.97 7.89 -2.43
C THR A 332 10.55 9.24 -3.01
N VAL A 333 11.30 10.29 -2.66
CA VAL A 333 11.07 11.66 -3.16
C VAL A 333 11.10 11.73 -4.69
N GLY A 334 11.95 10.92 -5.33
CA GLY A 334 12.06 10.85 -6.78
C GLY A 334 10.88 10.15 -7.47
N ASP A 335 10.13 9.34 -6.72
CA ASP A 335 8.89 8.69 -7.20
C ASP A 335 7.68 9.62 -7.10
N VAL A 336 7.81 10.68 -6.30
CA VAL A 336 6.78 11.66 -6.00
C VAL A 336 6.89 12.89 -6.90
N LEU A 337 8.09 13.46 -7.02
CA LEU A 337 8.25 14.73 -7.74
C LEU A 337 8.59 14.47 -9.22
N PRO A 338 8.01 15.25 -10.18
CA PRO A 338 8.46 15.21 -11.56
C PRO A 338 9.97 15.40 -11.64
N ARG A 339 10.68 14.66 -12.49
CA ARG A 339 12.16 14.75 -12.62
C ARG A 339 12.68 16.17 -12.94
N SER A 340 11.80 17.08 -13.39
CA SER A 340 12.08 18.50 -13.64
C SER A 340 11.90 19.39 -12.41
N ALA A 341 11.34 18.88 -11.32
CA ALA A 341 11.25 19.60 -10.06
C ALA A 341 12.62 19.55 -9.37
N VAL A 342 13.15 20.71 -9.02
CA VAL A 342 14.42 20.83 -8.27
C VAL A 342 14.24 20.12 -6.93
N VAL A 343 14.84 18.94 -6.81
CA VAL A 343 14.81 18.15 -5.57
C VAL A 343 15.65 18.87 -4.52
N PRO A 344 15.10 19.23 -3.34
CA PRO A 344 15.92 19.79 -2.27
C PRO A 344 16.85 18.69 -1.73
N MET A 345 18.17 18.87 -1.92
CA MET A 345 19.16 18.00 -1.27
C MET A 345 19.06 18.18 0.25
N ILE A 346 18.82 17.09 0.96
CA ILE A 346 18.95 17.00 2.41
C ILE A 346 20.31 16.37 2.69
N ASP A 347 21.16 17.12 3.37
CA ASP A 347 22.42 16.59 3.87
C ASP A 347 22.19 16.05 5.29
N VAL A 348 22.69 14.83 5.58
CA VAL A 348 22.59 14.20 6.90
C VAL A 348 23.98 14.13 7.52
N LEU A 349 24.14 14.71 8.71
CA LEU A 349 25.35 14.58 9.52
C LEU A 349 25.10 13.56 10.63
N TRP A 350 25.90 12.50 10.66
CA TRP A 350 25.88 11.49 11.72
C TRP A 350 26.98 11.75 12.74
N LEU A 351 26.64 11.67 14.02
CA LEU A 351 27.53 11.92 15.15
C LEU A 351 27.46 10.76 16.14
N TYR A 352 28.61 10.25 16.55
CA TYR A 352 28.72 9.33 17.69
C TYR A 352 28.98 10.12 18.95
N VAL A 353 28.25 9.80 20.01
CA VAL A 353 28.25 10.56 21.26
C VAL A 353 28.44 9.61 22.42
N ASP A 354 29.41 9.92 23.28
CA ASP A 354 29.55 9.29 24.59
C ASP A 354 28.56 9.92 25.58
N GLU A 355 27.62 9.12 26.09
CA GLU A 355 26.58 9.57 27.01
C GLU A 355 27.10 9.96 28.39
N SER A 356 28.36 9.65 28.71
CA SER A 356 29.00 10.12 29.95
C SER A 356 29.39 11.60 29.89
N TYR A 357 29.37 12.22 28.71
CA TYR A 357 29.70 13.63 28.54
C TYR A 357 28.50 14.54 28.82
N SER A 358 28.49 15.20 29.98
CA SER A 358 27.42 16.11 30.42
C SER A 358 27.27 17.38 29.57
N GLY A 359 28.29 17.75 28.79
CA GLY A 359 28.27 18.94 27.93
C GLY A 359 27.64 18.74 26.56
N PHE A 360 27.18 17.53 26.22
CA PHE A 360 26.76 17.17 24.87
C PHE A 360 25.68 18.10 24.30
N SER A 361 24.61 18.36 25.07
CA SER A 361 23.52 19.23 24.63
C SER A 361 23.99 20.65 24.29
N ALA A 362 24.97 21.17 25.03
CA ALA A 362 25.56 22.49 24.77
C ALA A 362 26.41 22.47 23.49
N THR A 363 27.25 21.46 23.32
CA THR A 363 28.09 21.27 22.13
C THR A 363 27.25 21.11 20.87
N LEU A 364 26.20 20.30 20.93
CA LEU A 364 25.31 20.11 19.81
C LEU A 364 24.48 21.35 19.49
N GLY A 365 23.99 22.06 20.51
CA GLY A 365 23.34 23.35 20.33
C GLY A 365 24.26 24.37 19.64
N ASN A 366 25.54 24.40 20.01
CA ASN A 366 26.55 25.25 19.38
C ASN A 366 26.85 24.82 17.93
N LEU A 367 26.93 23.51 17.66
CA LEU A 367 27.12 22.98 16.31
C LEU A 367 25.93 23.33 15.41
N CYS A 368 24.70 23.10 15.86
CA CYS A 368 23.48 23.49 15.15
C CYS A 368 23.48 25.00 14.86
N ARG A 369 23.86 25.84 15.83
CA ARG A 369 23.95 27.29 15.64
C ARG A 369 25.05 27.67 14.63
N ALA A 370 26.20 27.00 14.66
CA ALA A 370 27.28 27.23 13.71
C ALA A 370 26.87 26.85 12.28
N ILE A 371 26.23 25.69 12.11
CA ILE A 371 25.65 25.26 10.82
C ILE A 371 24.60 26.27 10.35
N HIS A 372 23.71 26.69 11.25
CA HIS A 372 22.66 27.67 10.97
C HIS A 372 23.25 28.98 10.42
N ASN A 373 24.27 29.51 11.09
CA ASN A 373 24.91 30.77 10.71
C ASN A 373 25.73 30.66 9.43
N LYS A 374 26.43 29.53 9.20
CA LYS A 374 27.27 29.32 8.02
C LYS A 374 26.49 29.04 6.75
N LEU A 375 25.34 28.39 6.86
CA LEU A 375 24.53 27.96 5.70
C LEU A 375 23.32 28.86 5.42
N GLY A 376 23.20 30.00 6.09
CA GLY A 376 22.13 30.98 5.81
C GLY A 376 20.76 30.56 6.33
N SER A 377 20.69 30.13 7.58
CA SER A 377 19.45 29.70 8.27
C SER A 377 18.76 28.47 7.67
N PRO A 378 19.47 27.36 7.40
CA PRO A 378 18.85 26.10 6.99
C PRO A 378 17.84 25.59 8.03
N ARG A 379 16.88 24.78 7.56
CA ARG A 379 16.02 24.02 8.47
C ARG A 379 16.83 22.88 9.07
N LEU A 380 17.06 22.94 10.38
CA LEU A 380 17.77 21.91 11.13
C LEU A 380 16.78 21.06 11.93
N ARG A 381 16.95 19.73 11.87
CA ARG A 381 16.29 18.77 12.77
C ARG A 381 17.33 17.79 13.28
N TRP A 382 17.16 17.25 14.47
CA TRP A 382 18.12 16.31 15.03
C TRP A 382 17.44 15.32 15.95
N GLY A 383 18.03 14.13 16.08
CA GLY A 383 17.55 13.12 17.01
C GLY A 383 18.48 11.93 17.16
N ARG A 384 18.13 11.08 18.12
CA ARG A 384 18.88 9.88 18.51
C ARG A 384 18.37 8.66 17.73
N GLU A 385 19.28 7.86 17.21
CA GLU A 385 18.95 6.58 16.59
C GLU A 385 18.47 5.59 17.66
N ALA A 386 17.27 5.02 17.49
CA ALA A 386 16.67 4.08 18.43
C ALA A 386 17.00 2.59 18.12
N SER A 387 17.60 2.31 16.96
CA SER A 387 17.59 0.98 16.32
C SER A 387 18.87 0.15 16.45
N LYS A 388 19.81 0.47 17.34
CA LYS A 388 20.99 -0.38 17.56
C LYS A 388 21.30 -0.61 19.04
N ILE A 389 21.55 -1.88 19.35
CA ILE A 389 22.45 -2.27 20.44
C ILE A 389 23.82 -1.76 20.00
N THR A 390 24.27 -0.65 20.56
CA THR A 390 25.61 -0.14 20.29
C THR A 390 26.65 -1.13 20.83
N PRO A 391 27.77 -1.36 20.11
CA PRO A 391 28.80 -2.30 20.54
C PRO A 391 29.51 -1.86 21.84
N GLU A 392 29.37 -0.59 22.22
CA GLU A 392 29.90 -0.04 23.47
C GLU A 392 28.75 0.45 24.37
N PRO A 393 28.73 0.07 25.66
CA PRO A 393 27.57 0.24 26.55
C PRO A 393 27.21 1.70 26.93
N ARG A 394 27.79 2.72 26.28
CA ARG A 394 27.57 4.15 26.59
C ARG A 394 27.65 5.08 25.38
N THR A 395 27.74 4.57 24.15
CA THR A 395 27.73 5.41 22.95
C THR A 395 26.36 5.40 22.29
N SER A 396 25.94 6.56 21.78
CA SER A 396 24.70 6.76 21.05
C SER A 396 24.94 7.49 19.75
N MET A 397 24.19 7.12 18.71
CA MET A 397 24.26 7.77 17.41
C MET A 397 23.19 8.85 17.30
N PHE A 398 23.59 10.05 16.87
CA PHE A 398 22.72 11.18 16.63
C PHE A 398 22.79 11.59 15.15
N ALA A 399 21.65 11.95 14.58
CA ALA A 399 21.57 12.53 13.24
C ALA A 399 21.22 14.01 13.34
N ILE A 400 21.83 14.84 12.48
CA ILE A 400 21.38 16.20 12.19
C ILE A 400 20.99 16.25 10.70
N LEU A 401 19.74 16.59 10.44
CA LEU A 401 19.20 16.83 9.11
C LEU A 401 19.36 18.31 8.76
N ILE A 402 19.99 18.59 7.62
CA ILE A 402 20.25 19.94 7.13
C ILE A 402 19.48 20.15 5.82
N GLY A 403 18.41 20.95 5.86
CA GLY A 403 17.67 21.36 4.67
C GLY A 403 18.07 22.76 4.21
N LYS A 404 18.59 22.91 2.98
CA LYS A 404 18.89 24.22 2.38
C LYS A 404 17.61 24.88 1.86
N LEU A 405 17.38 26.14 2.23
CA LEU A 405 16.33 26.98 1.67
C LEU A 405 16.83 27.55 0.32
N VAL A 406 16.31 27.04 -0.79
CA VAL A 406 16.08 27.92 -1.94
C VAL A 406 14.77 28.63 -1.63
N ASN A 407 14.74 29.95 -1.79
CA ASN A 407 13.57 30.80 -1.51
C ASN A 407 12.34 30.36 -2.29
N THR A 408 11.61 29.40 -1.74
CA THR A 408 10.17 29.17 -1.86
C THR A 408 9.84 28.00 -0.95
N GLU A 409 8.84 28.18 -0.11
CA GLU A 409 8.46 27.26 0.95
C GLU A 409 8.20 25.85 0.42
N VAL A 410 9.12 24.91 0.66
CA VAL A 410 8.88 23.48 0.43
C VAL A 410 9.55 22.66 1.53
N LEU A 411 8.79 21.74 2.13
CA LEU A 411 9.23 20.80 3.17
C LEU A 411 9.51 19.43 2.56
N LEU A 412 10.63 18.80 2.95
CA LEU A 412 10.89 17.37 2.76
C LEU A 412 11.38 16.62 4.03
N LEU A 413 10.78 15.45 4.32
CA LEU A 413 11.11 14.41 5.35
C LEU A 413 12.47 13.75 4.97
N ALA A 414 13.18 12.92 5.76
CA ALA A 414 12.86 12.07 6.91
C ALA A 414 14.14 11.77 7.70
N ALA A 415 14.02 11.59 9.02
CA ALA A 415 14.70 10.54 9.78
C ALA A 415 14.09 10.51 11.19
N HIS A 416 14.02 9.31 11.77
CA HIS A 416 13.58 9.06 13.14
C HIS A 416 14.18 10.04 14.14
N VAL A 417 13.30 10.77 14.81
CA VAL A 417 13.57 11.38 16.11
C VAL A 417 12.36 10.99 16.95
N CYS A 418 12.54 9.98 17.79
CA CYS A 418 11.61 9.75 18.89
C CYS A 418 11.60 11.03 19.75
N VAL A 419 10.42 11.62 19.92
CA VAL A 419 10.08 12.38 21.13
C VAL A 419 8.87 11.68 21.73
#